data_AF-A0A2T0AWM5-F1
#
_entry.id   AF-A0A2T0AWM5-F1
#
_cell.length_a   1.000
_cell.length_b   1.000
_cell.length_c   1.000
_cell.angle_alpha   90.00
_cell.angle_beta   90.00
_cell.angle_gamma   90.00
#
_symmetry.space_group_name_H-M   'P 1'
#
loop_
_entity.id
_entity.type
_entity.pdbx_description
1 polymer ?
#
loop_
_entity_poly.entity_id
_entity_poly.type
_entity_poly.pdbx_seq_one_letter_code
_entity_poly.pdbx_strand_id
1 'polypeptide(L)'
;MAEKKIEVSLKNMNNLINELIKIKFSCYDENIRNSIESLIEFINVDILNNKDIKERLLDQIHDKMVEVKTINEDLNASLYILYQELKNDRISIQEAVDRFEVILKTTEYM
;
A
#
# COMPACT_ATOMS: atom_id res chain seq x y z
N MET A 1 24.13 2.74 3.19
CA MET A 1 23.59 3.33 1.94
C MET A 1 22.09 3.28 2.06
N ALA A 2 21.37 4.39 1.81
CA ALA A 2 19.91 4.39 1.92
C ALA A 2 19.30 3.45 0.87
N GLU A 3 18.43 2.54 1.29
CA GLU A 3 17.73 1.64 0.38
C GLU A 3 16.81 2.44 -0.54
N LYS A 4 17.01 2.28 -1.84
CA LYS A 4 16.20 2.93 -2.87
C LYS A 4 14.93 2.09 -3.06
N LYS A 5 13.78 2.60 -2.62
CA LYS A 5 12.49 1.93 -2.78
C LYS A 5 11.88 2.23 -4.16
N ILE A 6 11.18 1.25 -4.72
CA ILE A 6 10.47 1.35 -6.00
C ILE A 6 9.03 0.91 -5.75
N GLU A 7 8.05 1.69 -6.20
CA GLU A 7 6.64 1.27 -6.17
C GLU A 7 6.35 0.30 -7.32
N VAL A 8 5.70 -0.81 -7.00
CA VAL A 8 5.26 -1.82 -7.95
C VAL A 8 3.79 -2.12 -7.71
N SER A 9 3.00 -2.19 -8.79
CA SER A 9 1.59 -2.53 -8.66
C SER A 9 1.39 -3.96 -8.13
N LEU A 10 0.40 -4.16 -7.27
CA LEU A 10 0.01 -5.48 -6.77
C LEU A 10 -0.29 -6.47 -7.91
N LYS A 11 -0.84 -5.97 -9.02
CA LYS A 11 -1.08 -6.78 -10.23
C LYS A 11 0.22 -7.35 -10.79
N ASN A 12 1.28 -6.55 -10.86
CA ASN A 12 2.58 -7.00 -11.35
C ASN A 12 3.23 -8.00 -10.39
N MET A 13 3.10 -7.79 -9.08
CA MET A 13 3.58 -8.74 -8.07
C MET A 13 2.84 -10.07 -8.15
N ASN A 14 1.51 -10.05 -8.29
CA ASN A 14 0.70 -11.25 -8.46
C ASN A 14 1.03 -12.00 -9.76
N ASN A 15 1.29 -11.26 -10.85
CA ASN A 15 1.77 -11.88 -12.09
C ASN A 15 3.11 -12.59 -11.88
N LEU A 16 4.04 -11.98 -11.13
CA LEU A 16 5.33 -12.58 -10.82
C LEU A 16 5.19 -13.85 -9.98
N ILE A 17 4.33 -13.83 -8.95
CA ILE A 17 3.98 -15.02 -8.16
C ILE A 17 3.39 -16.12 -9.06
N ASN A 18 2.47 -15.77 -9.96
CA ASN A 18 1.85 -16.74 -10.86
C ASN A 18 2.88 -17.42 -11.79
N GLU A 19 3.84 -16.67 -12.33
CA GLU A 19 4.92 -17.24 -13.13
C GLU A 19 5.85 -18.13 -12.28
N LEU A 20 6.19 -17.72 -11.06
CA LEU A 20 6.96 -18.55 -10.12
C LEU A 20 6.24 -19.87 -9.81
N ILE A 21 4.91 -19.83 -9.59
CA ILE A 21 4.08 -21.02 -9.38
C ILE A 21 4.12 -21.94 -10.60
N LYS A 22 4.01 -21.40 -11.83
CA LYS A 22 4.10 -22.21 -13.06
C LYS A 22 5.45 -22.92 -13.17
N ILE A 23 6.54 -22.23 -12.84
CA ILE A 23 7.89 -22.81 -12.83
C ILE A 23 7.98 -23.90 -11.75
N LYS A 24 7.46 -23.65 -10.54
CA LYS A 24 7.39 -24.64 -9.44
C LYS A 24 6.66 -25.92 -9.86
N PHE A 25 5.57 -25.81 -10.62
CA PHE A 25 4.82 -26.97 -11.10
C PHE A 25 5.52 -27.73 -12.22
N SER A 26 6.33 -27.03 -13.03
CA SER A 26 7.03 -27.61 -14.17
C SER A 26 8.43 -28.15 -13.80
N CYS A 27 8.89 -27.88 -12.58
CA CYS A 27 10.19 -28.32 -12.06
C CYS A 27 10.04 -29.61 -11.24
N TYR A 28 10.86 -30.62 -11.55
CA TYR A 28 10.92 -31.89 -10.82
C TYR A 28 11.97 -31.87 -9.70
N ASP A 29 12.88 -30.90 -9.70
CA ASP A 29 13.91 -30.76 -8.67
C ASP A 29 13.31 -30.13 -7.40
N GLU A 30 13.37 -30.87 -6.31
CA GLU A 30 12.79 -30.47 -5.03
C GLU A 30 13.50 -29.26 -4.40
N ASN A 31 14.82 -29.12 -4.58
CA ASN A 31 15.57 -27.97 -4.08
C ASN A 31 15.16 -26.69 -4.80
N ILE A 32 14.93 -26.77 -6.11
CA ILE A 32 14.44 -25.64 -6.91
C ILE A 32 13.00 -25.29 -6.49
N ARG A 33 12.14 -26.28 -6.28
CA ARG A 33 10.76 -26.04 -5.79
C ARG A 33 10.72 -25.34 -4.44
N ASN A 34 11.54 -25.78 -3.49
CA ASN A 34 11.66 -25.16 -2.17
C ASN A 34 12.20 -23.72 -2.27
N SER A 35 13.19 -23.49 -3.13
CA SER A 35 13.73 -22.14 -3.37
C SER A 35 12.66 -21.20 -3.94
N ILE A 36 11.83 -21.69 -4.87
CA ILE A 36 10.71 -20.91 -5.43
C ILE A 36 9.65 -20.62 -4.35
N GLU A 37 9.37 -21.59 -3.47
CA GLU A 37 8.42 -21.41 -2.37
C GLU A 37 8.87 -20.33 -1.40
N SER A 38 10.15 -20.33 -1.00
CA SER A 38 10.73 -19.26 -0.16
C SER A 38 10.67 -17.89 -0.83
N LEU A 39 10.85 -17.80 -2.16
CA LEU A 39 10.71 -16.54 -2.90
C LEU A 39 9.27 -16.02 -2.88
N ILE A 40 8.29 -16.91 -3.04
CA ILE A 40 6.87 -16.56 -2.98
C ILE A 40 6.51 -16.06 -1.57
N GLU A 41 6.96 -16.75 -0.52
CA GLU A 41 6.76 -16.32 0.86
C GLU A 41 7.36 -14.94 1.13
N PHE A 42 8.61 -14.70 0.70
CA PHE A 42 9.27 -13.41 0.84
C PHE A 42 8.44 -12.27 0.23
N ILE A 43 7.97 -12.47 -1.01
CA ILE A 43 7.11 -11.49 -1.70
C ILE A 43 5.80 -11.28 -0.94
N ASN A 44 5.17 -12.36 -0.47
CA ASN A 44 3.89 -12.26 0.25
C ASN A 44 4.04 -11.53 1.59
N VAL A 45 5.15 -11.71 2.31
CA VAL A 45 5.44 -10.98 3.55
C VAL A 45 5.54 -9.47 3.27
N ASP A 46 6.24 -9.08 2.21
CA ASP A 46 6.31 -7.67 1.82
C ASP A 46 4.94 -7.10 1.42
N ILE A 47 4.12 -7.88 0.70
CA ILE A 47 2.74 -7.49 0.35
C ILE A 47 1.88 -7.33 1.61
N LEU A 48 1.95 -8.29 2.55
CA LEU A 48 1.20 -8.27 3.81
C LEU A 48 1.60 -7.07 4.67
N ASN A 49 2.90 -6.83 4.83
CA ASN A 49 3.41 -5.66 5.54
C ASN A 49 2.94 -4.36 4.89
N ASN A 50 2.90 -4.28 3.56
CA ASN A 50 2.33 -3.12 2.86
C ASN A 50 0.82 -2.99 3.05
N LYS A 51 0.08 -4.10 3.15
CA LYS A 51 -1.35 -4.08 3.45
C LYS A 51 -1.61 -3.57 4.88
N ASP A 52 -0.81 -4.00 5.85
CA ASP A 52 -0.81 -3.45 7.22
C ASP A 52 -0.49 -1.94 7.21
N ILE A 53 0.45 -1.49 6.37
CA ILE A 53 0.75 -0.06 6.21
C ILE A 53 -0.44 0.69 5.61
N LYS A 54 -1.10 0.12 4.59
CA LYS A 54 -2.30 0.71 3.97
C LYS A 54 -3.43 0.84 4.98
N GLU A 55 -3.71 -0.21 5.76
CA GLU A 55 -4.75 -0.19 6.79
C GLU A 55 -4.43 0.85 7.87
N ARG A 56 -3.19 0.93 8.34
CA ARG A 56 -2.76 1.98 9.28
C ARG A 56 -2.92 3.40 8.72
N LEU A 57 -2.62 3.61 7.44
CA LEU A 57 -2.79 4.93 6.81
C LEU A 57 -4.28 5.28 6.65
N LEU A 58 -5.13 4.30 6.32
CA LEU A 58 -6.58 4.49 6.29
C LEU A 58 -7.12 4.87 7.67
N ASP A 59 -6.64 4.22 8.74
CA ASP A 59 -7.00 4.54 10.12
C ASP A 59 -6.56 5.97 10.48
N GLN A 60 -5.33 6.37 10.14
CA GLN A 60 -4.84 7.73 10.39
C GLN A 60 -5.65 8.81 9.66
N ILE A 61 -6.00 8.59 8.40
CA ILE A 61 -6.84 9.51 7.63
C ILE A 61 -8.23 9.60 8.27
N HIS A 62 -8.81 8.46 8.65
CA HIS A 62 -10.11 8.40 9.30
C HIS A 62 -10.13 9.12 10.65
N ASP A 63 -9.15 8.90 11.51
CA ASP A 63 -9.03 9.57 12.80
C ASP A 63 -8.96 11.09 12.61
N LYS A 64 -8.20 11.55 11.61
CA LYS A 64 -8.13 12.96 11.29
C LYS A 64 -9.46 13.51 10.76
N MET A 65 -10.17 12.76 9.93
CA MET A 65 -11.52 13.13 9.50
C MET A 65 -12.45 13.34 10.69
N VAL A 66 -12.43 12.42 11.68
CA VAL A 66 -13.26 12.54 12.89
C VAL A 66 -12.90 13.80 13.67
N GLU A 67 -11.61 14.09 13.84
CA GLU A 67 -11.11 15.29 14.52
C GLU A 67 -11.61 16.58 13.85
N VAL A 68 -11.53 16.65 12.52
CA VAL A 68 -11.83 17.89 11.77
C VAL A 68 -13.29 18.04 11.39
N LYS A 69 -14.11 16.99 11.59
CA LYS A 69 -15.51 16.91 11.14
C LYS A 69 -16.38 18.11 11.53
N THR A 70 -16.15 18.67 12.72
CA THR A 70 -16.91 19.81 13.25
C THR A 70 -16.13 21.12 13.20
N ILE A 71 -14.88 21.08 12.72
CA ILE A 71 -13.95 22.22 12.73
C ILE A 71 -13.82 22.80 11.32
N ASN A 72 -13.67 21.92 10.31
CA ASN A 72 -13.47 22.31 8.93
C ASN A 72 -14.05 21.26 7.98
N GLU A 73 -15.23 21.57 7.40
CA GLU A 73 -15.95 20.67 6.49
C GLU A 73 -15.20 20.42 5.18
N ASP A 74 -14.52 21.43 4.62
CA ASP A 74 -13.76 21.31 3.38
C ASP A 74 -12.55 20.37 3.54
N LEU A 75 -11.88 20.47 4.69
CA LEU A 75 -10.79 19.57 5.07
C LEU A 75 -11.30 18.15 5.28
N ASN A 76 -12.43 17.98 5.97
CA ASN A 76 -13.05 16.68 6.15
C ASN A 76 -13.41 16.04 4.79
N ALA A 77 -13.98 16.81 3.86
CA ALA A 77 -14.31 16.35 2.51
C ALA A 77 -13.05 15.94 1.73
N SER A 78 -11.96 16.72 1.83
CA SER A 78 -10.68 16.40 1.18
C SER A 78 -10.08 15.09 1.70
N LEU A 79 -10.10 14.90 3.03
CA LEU A 79 -9.65 13.66 3.67
C LEU A 79 -10.56 12.47 3.33
N TYR A 80 -11.87 12.68 3.23
CA TYR A 80 -12.82 11.65 2.82
C TYR A 80 -12.55 11.15 1.39
N ILE A 81 -12.28 12.07 0.46
CA ILE A 81 -11.92 11.72 -0.91
C ILE A 81 -10.63 10.89 -0.90
N LEU A 82 -9.59 11.36 -0.20
CA LEU A 82 -8.32 10.65 -0.09
C LEU A 82 -8.50 9.23 0.47
N TYR A 83 -9.29 9.09 1.54
CA TYR A 83 -9.63 7.81 2.15
C TYR A 83 -10.29 6.86 1.15
N GLN A 84 -11.29 7.33 0.38
CA GLN A 84 -11.97 6.52 -0.61
C GLN A 84 -11.06 6.14 -1.79
N GLU A 85 -10.19 7.04 -2.23
CA GLU A 85 -9.24 6.75 -3.30
C GLU A 85 -8.21 5.70 -2.88
N LEU A 86 -7.64 5.81 -1.68
CA LEU A 86 -6.73 4.82 -1.13
C LEU A 86 -7.44 3.47 -0.88
N LYS A 87 -8.63 3.50 -0.27
CA LYS A 87 -9.41 2.29 0.03
C LYS A 87 -9.72 1.49 -1.23
N ASN A 88 -10.08 2.18 -2.32
CA ASN A 88 -10.44 1.55 -3.60
C ASN A 88 -9.23 1.34 -4.54
N ASP A 89 -7.99 1.45 -4.04
CA ASP A 89 -6.75 1.23 -4.81
C ASP A 89 -6.63 2.13 -6.07
N ARG A 90 -7.23 3.32 -6.03
CA ARG A 90 -7.15 4.30 -7.13
C ARG A 90 -5.84 5.08 -7.12
N ILE A 91 -5.20 5.17 -5.97
CA ILE A 91 -3.91 5.82 -5.74
C ILE A 91 -2.97 4.87 -4.98
N SER A 92 -1.66 5.06 -5.12
CA SER A 92 -0.67 4.29 -4.36
C SER A 92 -0.60 4.74 -2.89
N ILE A 93 0.06 3.93 -2.05
CA ILE A 93 0.27 4.29 -0.64
C ILE A 93 1.16 5.54 -0.55
N GLN A 94 2.23 5.62 -1.36
CA GLN A 94 3.11 6.80 -1.34
C GLN A 94 2.36 8.05 -1.78
N GLU A 95 1.55 7.96 -2.84
CA GLU A 95 0.72 9.07 -3.30
C GLU A 95 -0.28 9.52 -2.24
N ALA A 96 -0.86 8.56 -1.49
CA ALA A 96 -1.75 8.88 -0.38
C ALA A 96 -1.04 9.58 0.78
N VAL A 97 0.19 9.16 1.12
CA VAL A 97 1.03 9.82 2.15
C VAL A 97 1.35 11.26 1.74
N ASP A 98 1.80 11.46 0.50
CA ASP A 98 2.20 12.77 0.00
C ASP A 98 0.99 13.74 0.00
N ARG A 99 -0.17 13.28 -0.47
CA ARG A 99 -1.41 14.06 -0.45
C ARG A 99 -1.89 14.34 0.97
N PHE A 100 -1.80 13.35 1.87
CA PHE A 100 -2.17 13.53 3.28
C PHE A 100 -1.33 14.63 3.93
N GLU A 101 -0.01 14.64 3.71
CA GLU A 101 0.86 15.69 4.20
C GLU A 101 0.50 17.08 3.63
N VAL A 102 0.20 17.17 2.33
CA VAL A 102 -0.21 18.45 1.71
C VAL A 102 -1.51 18.96 2.31
N ILE A 103 -2.51 18.08 2.47
CA ILE A 103 -3.79 18.42 3.08
C ILE A 103 -3.58 18.95 4.50
N LEU A 104 -2.71 18.32 5.29
CA LEU A 104 -2.38 18.77 6.64
C LEU A 104 -1.61 20.10 6.65
N LYS A 105 -0.61 20.28 5.78
CA LYS A 105 0.17 21.54 5.70
C LYS A 105 -0.70 22.72 5.29
N THR A 106 -1.72 22.50 4.47
CA THR A 106 -2.66 23.56 4.07
C THR A 106 -3.48 24.09 5.27
N THR A 107 -3.52 23.35 6.38
CA THR A 107 -4.26 23.73 7.61
C THR A 107 -3.41 24.50 8.63
N GLU A 108 -2.08 24.53 8.50
CA GLU A 108 -1.20 25.32 9.38
C GLU A 108 -1.09 26.80 8.95
N TYR A 109 -1.68 27.17 7.80
CA TYR A 109 -1.60 28.52 7.21
C TYR A 109 -2.95 29.25 7.09
N MET A 110 -4.02 28.71 7.68
CA MET A 110 -5.33 29.36 7.83
C MET A 110 -5.65 29.59 9.30
#